data_AF-S7PT63-F1
#
_entry.id   AF-S7PT63-F1
#
_cell.length_a   1.000
_cell.length_b   1.000
_cell.length_c   1.000
_cell.angle_alpha   90.00
_cell.angle_beta   90.00
_cell.angle_gamma   90.00
#
_symmetry.space_group_name_H-M   'P 1'
#
loop_
_entity.id
_entity.type
_entity.pdbx_description
1 polymer ?
#
loop_
_entity_poly.entity_id
_entity_poly.type
_entity_poly.pdbx_seq_one_letter_code
_entity_poly.pdbx_strand_id
1 'polypeptide(L)'
;MGCHPRLRWSVLTVERRAGESPYPIIDTIGTKAIGGMSSFNVWWTLGGMCVLVIKLLVKAPGKNSAEFVFTDFENFTGWGSRGFVVLLGFLQAVYTLEGCGTAAQVAEEAKNAAVLATLAVVFSIVRSWLIGLAYMLALLFSVQSVASIQGTSYAIPIAQLYYDAVGKRLRCSWSFYALARDNAMPMRGRFMALNRNQAPYFGVWVSVLIGCIISCAYIGFTVAFNAILSSAAVAVMLSYL
;
A
#
# COMPACT_ATOMS: atom_id res chain seq x y z
N MET A 1 36.06 -28.33 -33.43
CA MET A 1 35.84 -29.07 -32.16
C MET A 1 36.60 -28.35 -31.06
N GLY A 2 35.92 -27.88 -30.02
CA GLY A 2 36.54 -27.13 -28.93
C GLY A 2 35.51 -26.61 -27.95
N CYS A 3 34.85 -27.52 -27.21
CA CYS A 3 33.97 -27.18 -26.10
C CYS A 3 34.79 -26.68 -24.91
N HIS A 4 34.57 -25.44 -24.48
CA HIS A 4 34.98 -24.96 -23.17
C HIS A 4 34.05 -25.50 -22.07
N PRO A 5 34.57 -25.95 -20.91
CA PRO A 5 33.76 -26.50 -19.82
C PRO A 5 33.09 -25.36 -19.04
N ARG A 6 31.76 -25.39 -18.94
CA ARG A 6 30.98 -24.49 -18.08
C ARG A 6 31.19 -24.84 -16.62
N LEU A 7 31.46 -23.81 -15.84
CA LEU A 7 31.50 -23.73 -14.38
C LEU A 7 30.32 -24.47 -13.74
N ARG A 8 30.62 -25.62 -13.12
CA ARG A 8 29.71 -26.44 -12.31
C ARG A 8 30.11 -26.29 -10.84
N TRP A 9 29.94 -25.09 -10.28
CA TRP A 9 30.35 -24.80 -8.89
C TRP A 9 29.31 -24.10 -8.02
N SER A 10 28.13 -23.76 -8.54
CA SER A 10 27.09 -23.04 -7.77
C SER A 10 25.94 -23.92 -7.26
N VAL A 11 25.82 -25.18 -7.70
CA VAL A 11 24.70 -26.06 -7.31
C VAL A 11 25.01 -26.88 -6.04
N LEU A 12 26.29 -27.05 -5.67
CA LEU A 12 26.69 -27.93 -4.56
C LEU A 12 26.77 -27.25 -3.19
N THR A 13 26.61 -25.93 -3.10
CA THR A 13 26.67 -25.19 -1.82
C THR A 13 25.32 -24.99 -1.14
N VAL A 14 24.20 -25.12 -1.86
CA VAL A 14 22.85 -24.99 -1.26
C VAL A 14 22.38 -26.31 -0.63
N GLU A 15 22.75 -27.46 -1.20
CA GLU A 15 22.28 -28.76 -0.72
C GLU A 15 22.91 -29.19 0.63
N ARG A 16 24.03 -28.58 1.06
CA ARG A 16 24.63 -28.86 2.37
C ARG A 16 24.06 -28.07 3.54
N ARG A 17 23.21 -27.06 3.32
CA ARG A 17 22.56 -26.31 4.43
C ARG A 17 21.14 -26.75 4.76
N ALA A 18 20.61 -27.76 4.08
CA ALA A 18 19.29 -28.34 4.34
C ALA A 18 19.30 -29.47 5.41
N GLY A 19 20.46 -29.75 6.02
CA GLY A 19 20.64 -30.91 6.91
C GLY A 19 20.52 -30.68 8.42
N GLU A 20 20.33 -29.44 8.92
CA GLU A 20 20.51 -29.15 10.36
C GLU A 20 19.44 -28.26 11.02
N SER A 21 18.24 -28.09 10.44
CA SER A 21 17.13 -27.42 11.14
C SER A 21 16.13 -28.44 11.70
N PRO A 22 15.85 -28.48 13.03
CA PRO A 22 15.00 -29.49 13.67
C PRO A 22 13.50 -29.46 13.29
N TYR A 23 13.10 -28.70 12.27
CA TYR A 23 11.68 -28.52 11.91
C TYR A 23 11.41 -28.57 10.39
N PRO A 24 11.70 -29.69 9.71
CA PRO A 24 11.39 -29.84 8.28
C PRO A 24 9.89 -29.63 7.96
N ILE A 25 9.01 -29.92 8.93
CA ILE A 25 7.56 -29.70 8.82
C ILE A 25 7.21 -28.20 8.87
N ILE A 26 7.89 -27.41 9.71
CA ILE A 26 7.66 -25.95 9.82
C ILE A 26 8.16 -25.25 8.56
N ASP A 27 9.26 -25.73 7.97
CA ASP A 27 9.80 -25.17 6.72
C ASP A 27 8.90 -25.46 5.50
N THR A 28 8.36 -26.68 5.44
CA THR A 28 7.47 -27.10 4.34
C THR A 28 6.07 -26.47 4.44
N ILE A 29 5.52 -26.36 5.66
CA ILE A 29 4.24 -25.67 5.92
C ILE A 29 4.41 -24.15 5.79
N GLY A 30 5.54 -23.61 6.27
CA GLY A 30 5.89 -22.19 6.20
C GLY A 30 5.95 -21.70 4.76
N THR A 31 6.62 -22.43 3.87
CA THR A 31 6.75 -22.03 2.46
C THR A 31 5.39 -21.98 1.74
N LYS A 32 4.51 -22.98 1.95
CA LYS A 32 3.15 -22.97 1.38
C LYS A 32 2.26 -21.89 1.99
N ALA A 33 2.37 -21.66 3.30
CA ALA A 33 1.63 -20.61 4.00
C ALA A 33 2.06 -19.21 3.56
N ILE A 34 3.37 -18.97 3.38
CA ILE A 34 3.94 -17.71 2.89
C ILE A 34 3.45 -17.42 1.46
N GLY A 35 3.47 -18.41 0.57
CA GLY A 35 2.94 -18.27 -0.79
C GLY A 35 1.44 -17.94 -0.83
N GLY A 36 0.65 -18.60 0.03
CA GLY A 36 -0.78 -18.29 0.19
C GLY A 36 -1.04 -16.89 0.75
N MET A 37 -0.27 -16.48 1.77
CA MET A 37 -0.39 -15.17 2.41
C MET A 37 0.02 -14.03 1.48
N SER A 38 1.08 -14.22 0.68
CA SER A 38 1.50 -13.25 -0.35
C SER A 38 0.43 -13.08 -1.43
N SER A 39 -0.14 -14.20 -1.91
CA SER A 39 -1.25 -14.15 -2.88
C SER A 39 -2.47 -13.43 -2.32
N PHE A 40 -2.86 -13.72 -1.08
CA PHE A 40 -3.95 -13.03 -0.40
C PHE A 40 -3.66 -11.52 -0.25
N ASN A 41 -2.44 -11.15 0.15
CA ASN A 41 -2.04 -9.76 0.33
C ASN A 41 -2.17 -8.94 -0.97
N VAL A 42 -1.78 -9.53 -2.11
CA VAL A 42 -1.93 -8.89 -3.43
C VAL A 42 -3.41 -8.63 -3.74
N TRP A 43 -4.28 -9.62 -3.58
CA TRP A 43 -5.71 -9.47 -3.83
C TRP A 43 -6.40 -8.53 -2.83
N TRP A 44 -6.00 -8.57 -1.56
CA TRP A 44 -6.49 -7.67 -0.52
C TRP A 44 -6.14 -6.21 -0.83
N THR A 45 -4.90 -5.94 -1.24
CA THR A 45 -4.44 -4.60 -1.58
C THR A 45 -5.12 -4.09 -2.85
N LEU A 46 -5.21 -4.92 -3.89
CA LEU A 46 -5.94 -4.62 -5.13
C LEU A 46 -7.43 -4.33 -4.86
N GLY A 47 -8.10 -5.21 -4.11
CA GLY A 47 -9.50 -5.07 -3.77
C GLY A 47 -9.76 -3.84 -2.89
N GLY A 48 -8.92 -3.62 -1.88
CA GLY A 48 -8.97 -2.44 -1.02
C GLY A 48 -8.86 -1.15 -1.82
N MET A 49 -7.94 -1.11 -2.79
CA MET A 49 -7.76 0.04 -3.68
C MET A 49 -8.99 0.31 -4.54
N CYS A 50 -9.54 -0.72 -5.18
CA CYS A 50 -10.77 -0.59 -5.98
C CYS A 50 -11.94 -0.11 -5.12
N VAL A 51 -12.10 -0.63 -3.91
CA VAL A 51 -13.15 -0.20 -2.97
C VAL A 51 -12.97 1.27 -2.58
N LEU A 52 -11.73 1.71 -2.35
CA LEU A 52 -11.41 3.10 -2.02
C LEU A 52 -11.74 4.06 -3.17
N VAL A 53 -11.42 3.69 -4.41
CA VAL A 53 -11.78 4.44 -5.62
C VAL A 53 -13.30 4.54 -5.77
N ILE A 54 -14.00 3.40 -5.74
CA ILE A 54 -15.46 3.36 -5.91
C ILE A 54 -16.16 4.17 -4.83
N LYS A 55 -15.72 4.05 -3.57
CA LYS A 55 -16.29 4.82 -2.46
C LYS A 55 -16.15 6.32 -2.67
N LEU A 56 -14.99 6.82 -3.10
CA LEU A 56 -14.83 8.25 -3.40
C LEU A 56 -15.80 8.69 -4.50
N LEU A 57 -15.84 7.99 -5.63
CA LEU A 57 -16.69 8.37 -6.76
C LEU A 57 -18.19 8.36 -6.45
N VAL A 58 -18.63 7.44 -5.58
CA VAL A 58 -20.04 7.28 -5.21
C VAL A 58 -20.46 8.24 -4.11
N LYS A 59 -19.58 8.51 -3.13
CA LYS A 59 -19.94 9.32 -1.96
C LYS A 59 -19.60 10.80 -2.05
N ALA A 60 -18.73 11.20 -2.97
CA ALA A 60 -18.38 12.61 -3.15
C ALA A 60 -19.66 13.46 -3.39
N PRO A 61 -19.92 14.48 -2.54
CA PRO A 61 -21.14 15.30 -2.61
C PRO A 61 -21.19 16.18 -3.87
N GLY A 62 -20.04 16.54 -4.43
CA GLY A 62 -19.88 17.21 -5.72
C GLY A 62 -18.64 16.68 -6.44
N LYS A 63 -18.68 16.62 -7.77
CA LYS A 63 -17.51 16.25 -8.59
C LYS A 63 -16.97 17.51 -9.26
N ASN A 64 -15.66 17.67 -9.24
CA ASN A 64 -15.02 18.80 -9.93
C ASN A 64 -15.17 18.69 -11.45
N SER A 65 -15.09 19.84 -12.13
CA SER A 65 -15.06 19.87 -13.59
C SER A 65 -13.77 19.26 -14.14
N ALA A 66 -13.81 18.72 -15.35
CA ALA A 66 -12.62 18.22 -16.02
C ALA A 66 -11.58 19.34 -16.25
N GLU A 67 -12.04 20.58 -16.42
CA GLU A 67 -11.18 21.76 -16.54
C GLU A 67 -10.35 21.96 -15.27
N PHE A 68 -10.96 21.92 -14.09
CA PHE A 68 -10.23 21.98 -12.82
C PHE A 68 -9.21 20.83 -12.70
N VAL A 69 -9.59 19.61 -13.06
CA VAL A 69 -8.73 18.43 -12.93
C VAL A 69 -7.51 18.46 -13.86
N PHE A 70 -7.64 18.99 -15.08
CA PHE A 70 -6.57 18.93 -16.09
C PHE A 70 -5.82 20.23 -16.30
N THR A 71 -6.37 21.37 -15.89
CA THR A 71 -5.79 22.70 -16.20
C THR A 71 -5.46 23.53 -14.97
N ASP A 72 -6.08 23.27 -13.83
CA ASP A 72 -5.80 24.04 -12.63
C ASP A 72 -4.46 23.61 -12.00
N PHE A 73 -3.64 24.59 -11.65
CA PHE A 73 -2.31 24.35 -11.10
C PHE A 73 -2.09 25.20 -9.85
N GLU A 74 -2.26 24.54 -8.71
CA GLU A 74 -2.05 25.13 -7.39
C GLU A 74 -0.64 24.80 -6.88
N ASN A 75 0.13 25.84 -6.52
CA ASN A 75 1.51 25.69 -6.07
C ASN A 75 1.71 26.20 -4.65
N PHE A 76 2.01 25.27 -3.76
CA PHE A 76 2.24 25.55 -2.33
C PHE A 76 3.66 25.18 -1.87
N THR A 77 4.55 24.91 -2.82
CA THR A 77 5.93 24.48 -2.52
C THR A 77 6.87 25.66 -2.21
N GLY A 78 6.44 26.90 -2.49
CA GLY A 78 7.25 28.11 -2.34
C GLY A 78 8.22 28.39 -3.49
N TRP A 79 8.33 27.49 -4.48
CA TRP A 79 9.20 27.67 -5.65
C TRP A 79 8.50 28.43 -6.77
N GLY A 80 9.16 29.43 -7.36
CA GLY A 80 8.59 30.27 -8.43
C GLY A 80 8.52 29.60 -9.80
N SER A 81 9.31 28.55 -10.06
CA SER A 81 9.34 27.85 -11.35
C SER A 81 8.31 26.71 -11.39
N ARG A 82 7.29 26.82 -12.26
CA ARG A 82 6.28 25.78 -12.47
C ARG A 82 6.90 24.44 -12.91
N GLY A 83 7.90 24.49 -13.79
CA GLY A 83 8.57 23.30 -14.30
C GLY A 83 9.31 22.53 -13.20
N PHE A 84 9.92 23.23 -12.25
CA PHE A 84 10.59 22.60 -11.11
C PHE A 84 9.60 21.87 -10.19
N VAL A 85 8.44 22.49 -9.92
CA VAL A 85 7.39 21.87 -9.08
C VAL A 85 6.82 20.61 -9.72
N VAL A 86 6.68 20.58 -11.06
CA VAL A 86 6.29 19.36 -11.79
C VAL A 86 7.33 18.25 -11.61
N LEU A 87 8.63 18.58 -11.68
CA LEU A 87 9.71 17.62 -11.42
C LEU A 87 9.69 17.10 -9.98
N LEU A 88 9.35 17.94 -9.00
CA LEU A 88 9.15 17.49 -7.61
C LEU A 88 7.98 16.48 -7.50
N GLY A 89 6.92 16.64 -8.29
CA GLY A 89 5.82 15.67 -8.35
C GLY A 89 6.26 14.29 -8.84
N PHE A 90 7.21 14.23 -9.79
CA PHE A 90 7.77 12.96 -10.28
C PHE A 90 8.64 12.24 -9.25
N LEU A 91 9.17 12.94 -8.24
CA LEU A 91 9.95 12.31 -7.17
C LEU A 91 9.12 11.25 -6.43
N GLN A 92 7.83 11.49 -6.22
CA GLN A 92 6.95 10.53 -5.55
C GLN A 92 6.69 9.28 -6.41
N ALA A 93 6.77 9.40 -7.74
CA ALA A 93 6.59 8.28 -8.65
C ALA A 93 7.75 7.26 -8.56
N VAL A 94 8.96 7.70 -8.22
CA VAL A 94 10.14 6.83 -8.08
C VAL A 94 9.93 5.74 -7.01
N TYR A 95 9.21 6.03 -5.92
CA TYR A 95 8.91 5.03 -4.88
C TYR A 95 8.13 3.81 -5.40
N THR A 96 7.44 3.91 -6.54
CA THR A 96 6.76 2.76 -7.15
C THR A 96 7.69 1.78 -7.85
N LEU A 97 8.93 2.18 -8.16
CA LEU A 97 9.92 1.33 -8.83
C LEU A 97 10.74 0.47 -7.87
N GLU A 98 10.71 0.78 -6.56
CA GLU A 98 11.46 0.05 -5.51
C GLU A 98 11.08 -1.43 -5.42
N GLY A 99 9.90 -1.82 -5.91
CA GLY A 99 9.41 -3.20 -5.91
C GLY A 99 10.12 -4.15 -6.89
N CYS A 100 10.98 -3.65 -7.79
CA CYS A 100 11.58 -4.51 -8.82
C CYS A 100 12.62 -5.49 -8.27
N GLY A 101 13.34 -5.12 -7.20
CA GLY A 101 14.39 -5.97 -6.62
C GLY A 101 13.85 -7.24 -5.96
N THR A 102 12.68 -7.16 -5.32
CA THR A 102 12.04 -8.32 -4.67
C THR A 102 11.50 -9.31 -5.70
N ALA A 103 11.06 -8.83 -6.87
CA ALA A 103 10.65 -9.69 -7.97
C ALA A 103 11.82 -10.51 -8.54
N ALA A 104 13.02 -9.93 -8.59
CA ALA A 104 14.23 -10.63 -9.04
C ALA A 104 14.65 -11.74 -8.06
N GLN A 105 14.58 -11.48 -6.75
CA GLN A 105 14.89 -12.49 -5.73
C GLN A 105 13.94 -13.68 -5.79
N VAL A 106 12.64 -13.44 -5.90
CA VAL A 106 11.63 -14.52 -6.03
C VAL A 106 11.77 -15.25 -7.38
N ALA A 107 12.30 -14.58 -8.40
CA ALA A 107 12.54 -15.21 -9.69
C ALA A 107 13.67 -16.24 -9.68
N GLU A 108 14.62 -16.19 -8.74
CA GLU A 108 15.71 -17.18 -8.64
C GLU A 108 15.17 -18.61 -8.40
N GLU A 109 13.98 -18.72 -7.81
CA GLU A 109 13.30 -19.98 -7.51
C GLU A 109 12.21 -20.35 -8.54
N ALA A 110 11.97 -19.51 -9.55
CA ALA A 110 10.90 -19.71 -10.52
C ALA A 110 11.31 -20.67 -11.65
N LYS A 111 10.42 -21.63 -11.97
CA LYS A 111 10.56 -22.48 -13.16
C LYS A 111 10.42 -21.62 -14.41
N ASN A 112 11.50 -21.42 -15.16
CA ASN A 112 11.65 -20.44 -16.27
C ASN A 112 11.81 -18.96 -15.82
N ALA A 113 12.75 -18.74 -14.88
CA ALA A 113 13.11 -17.42 -14.34
C ALA A 113 13.26 -16.31 -15.41
N ALA A 114 13.98 -16.55 -16.52
CA ALA A 114 14.28 -15.49 -17.48
C ALA A 114 13.03 -14.83 -18.11
N VAL A 115 12.00 -15.61 -18.43
CA VAL A 115 10.77 -15.09 -19.07
C VAL A 115 9.75 -14.66 -18.03
N LEU A 116 9.56 -15.46 -16.97
CA LEU A 116 8.56 -15.15 -15.95
C LEU A 116 8.96 -13.96 -15.08
N ALA A 117 10.24 -13.76 -14.78
CA ALA A 117 10.72 -12.58 -14.04
C ALA A 117 10.44 -11.30 -14.82
N THR A 118 10.83 -11.29 -16.10
CA THR A 118 10.67 -10.14 -16.98
C THR A 118 9.20 -9.79 -17.17
N LEU A 119 8.35 -10.79 -17.42
CA LEU A 119 6.91 -10.57 -17.52
C LEU A 119 6.31 -10.10 -16.19
N ALA A 120 6.70 -10.68 -15.06
CA ALA A 120 6.18 -10.28 -13.75
C ALA A 120 6.48 -8.80 -13.43
N VAL A 121 7.69 -8.33 -13.74
CA VAL A 121 8.09 -6.92 -13.57
C VAL A 121 7.28 -6.01 -14.50
N VAL A 122 7.12 -6.36 -15.78
CA VAL A 122 6.34 -5.54 -16.72
C VAL A 122 4.86 -5.49 -16.30
N PHE A 123 4.26 -6.63 -15.96
CA PHE A 123 2.87 -6.68 -15.53
C PHE A 123 2.62 -5.97 -14.21
N SER A 124 3.59 -5.99 -13.27
CA SER A 124 3.45 -5.27 -12.00
C SER A 124 3.48 -3.76 -12.21
N ILE A 125 4.39 -3.25 -13.05
CA ILE A 125 4.49 -1.82 -13.38
C ILE A 125 3.23 -1.34 -14.11
N VAL A 126 2.82 -2.03 -15.17
CA VAL A 126 1.65 -1.63 -15.97
C VAL A 126 0.37 -1.64 -15.13
N ARG A 127 0.17 -2.69 -14.31
CA ARG A 127 -1.01 -2.79 -13.44
C ARG A 127 -1.02 -1.68 -12.38
N SER A 128 0.13 -1.41 -11.77
CA SER A 128 0.26 -0.37 -10.74
C SER A 128 0.02 1.02 -11.33
N TRP A 129 0.52 1.28 -12.54
CA TRP A 129 0.29 2.54 -13.24
C TRP A 129 -1.19 2.75 -13.55
N LEU A 130 -1.89 1.74 -14.10
CA LEU A 130 -3.32 1.85 -14.42
C LEU A 130 -4.18 2.11 -13.17
N ILE A 131 -3.92 1.38 -12.08
CA ILE A 131 -4.67 1.52 -10.83
C ILE A 131 -4.35 2.84 -10.15
N GLY A 132 -3.07 3.22 -10.10
CA GLY A 132 -2.61 4.49 -9.55
C GLY A 132 -3.20 5.68 -10.30
N LEU A 133 -3.25 5.61 -11.64
CA LEU A 133 -3.87 6.65 -12.48
C LEU A 133 -5.38 6.74 -12.22
N ALA A 134 -6.08 5.62 -12.19
CA ALA A 134 -7.51 5.60 -11.87
C ALA A 134 -7.79 6.19 -10.48
N TYR A 135 -6.92 5.91 -9.51
CA TYR A 135 -7.00 6.49 -8.17
C TYR A 135 -6.70 7.97 -8.11
N MET A 136 -5.67 8.45 -8.81
CA MET A 136 -5.33 9.87 -8.84
C MET A 136 -6.45 10.69 -9.49
N LEU A 137 -7.04 10.20 -10.59
CA LEU A 137 -8.21 10.82 -11.18
C LEU A 137 -9.40 10.81 -10.22
N ALA A 138 -9.66 9.69 -9.54
CA ALA A 138 -10.72 9.59 -8.55
C ALA A 138 -10.57 10.61 -7.42
N LEU A 139 -9.35 10.80 -6.92
CA LEU A 139 -9.04 11.81 -5.91
C LEU A 139 -9.30 13.21 -6.43
N LEU A 140 -8.75 13.58 -7.58
CA LEU A 140 -8.88 14.94 -8.16
C LEU A 140 -10.35 15.33 -8.42
N PHE A 141 -11.14 14.40 -8.96
CA PHE A 141 -12.58 14.62 -9.14
C PHE A 141 -13.36 14.74 -7.83
N SER A 142 -12.84 14.20 -6.71
CA SER A 142 -13.54 14.16 -5.42
C SER A 142 -13.08 15.23 -4.42
N VAL A 143 -12.03 15.99 -4.72
CA VAL A 143 -11.55 17.10 -3.88
C VAL A 143 -12.68 18.13 -3.70
N GLN A 144 -13.03 18.48 -2.47
CA GLN A 144 -14.07 19.51 -2.23
C GLN A 144 -13.48 20.90 -1.96
N SER A 145 -12.34 20.97 -1.27
CA SER A 145 -11.64 22.21 -0.99
C SER A 145 -10.15 21.95 -0.85
N VAL A 146 -9.32 22.70 -1.60
CA VAL A 146 -7.87 22.62 -1.48
C VAL A 146 -7.41 23.19 -0.14
N ALA A 147 -8.06 24.26 0.35
CA ALA A 147 -7.71 24.91 1.62
C ALA A 147 -7.91 24.01 2.85
N SER A 148 -8.94 23.15 2.87
CA SER A 148 -9.17 22.23 4.00
C SER A 148 -8.12 21.12 4.10
N ILE A 149 -7.53 20.74 2.96
CA ILE A 149 -6.47 19.73 2.86
C ILE A 149 -5.14 20.30 3.37
N GLN A 150 -4.87 21.59 3.13
CA GLN A 150 -3.63 22.25 3.58
C GLN A 150 -3.61 22.53 5.08
N GLY A 151 -4.73 23.01 5.63
CA GLY A 151 -4.85 23.36 7.05
C GLY A 151 -5.22 22.18 7.94
N THR A 152 -5.03 20.94 7.47
CA THR A 152 -5.50 19.78 8.21
C THR A 152 -4.63 19.44 9.42
N SER A 153 -5.28 19.03 10.51
CA SER A 153 -4.59 18.50 11.69
C SER A 153 -4.26 17.00 11.56
N TYR A 154 -4.73 16.33 10.49
CA TYR A 154 -4.43 14.92 10.24
C TYR A 154 -3.01 14.73 9.73
N ALA A 155 -2.33 13.68 10.20
CA ALA A 155 -0.94 13.36 9.82
C ALA A 155 -0.75 13.07 8.32
N ILE A 156 -1.83 12.76 7.59
CA ILE A 156 -1.80 12.44 6.16
C ILE A 156 -2.92 13.22 5.46
N PRO A 157 -2.61 14.12 4.50
CA PRO A 157 -3.61 14.97 3.82
C PRO A 157 -4.71 14.19 3.09
N ILE A 158 -4.39 12.99 2.62
CA ILE A 158 -5.36 12.09 1.96
C ILE A 158 -6.50 11.70 2.92
N ALA A 159 -6.20 11.52 4.22
CA ALA A 159 -7.22 11.17 5.19
C ALA A 159 -8.28 12.27 5.36
N GLN A 160 -7.86 13.54 5.27
CA GLN A 160 -8.75 14.70 5.27
C GLN A 160 -9.63 14.71 4.02
N LEU A 161 -9.05 14.50 2.83
CA LEU A 161 -9.81 14.42 1.58
C LEU A 161 -10.90 13.36 1.66
N TYR A 162 -10.58 12.16 2.18
CA TYR A 162 -11.55 11.10 2.39
C TYR A 162 -12.64 11.48 3.40
N TYR A 163 -12.28 12.18 4.47
CA TYR A 163 -13.23 12.65 5.47
C TYR A 163 -14.22 13.66 4.87
N ASP A 164 -13.73 14.58 4.05
CA ASP A 164 -14.52 15.61 3.37
C ASP A 164 -15.39 15.01 2.25
N ALA A 165 -14.87 14.07 1.47
CA ALA A 165 -15.57 13.44 0.35
C ALA A 165 -16.61 12.39 0.79
N VAL A 166 -16.30 11.56 1.80
CA VAL A 166 -17.17 10.44 2.21
C VAL A 166 -18.07 10.82 3.39
N GLY A 167 -17.73 11.89 4.10
CA GLY A 167 -18.45 12.44 5.23
C GLY A 167 -18.22 11.68 6.54
N LYS A 168 -18.62 12.33 7.65
CA LYS A 168 -18.49 11.88 9.06
C LYS A 168 -19.00 10.47 9.39
N ARG A 169 -19.68 9.80 8.45
CA ARG A 169 -20.42 8.54 8.65
C ARG A 169 -19.59 7.28 8.37
N LEU A 170 -18.48 7.34 7.63
CA LEU A 170 -17.56 6.20 7.46
C LEU A 170 -16.37 6.29 8.43
N ARG A 171 -16.65 6.26 9.73
CA ARG A 171 -15.60 5.86 10.69
C ARG A 171 -15.27 4.38 10.45
N CYS A 172 -14.03 3.95 10.67
CA CYS A 172 -13.64 2.53 10.58
C CYS A 172 -14.65 1.62 11.28
N SER A 173 -15.19 2.09 12.42
CA SER A 173 -16.28 1.46 13.18
C SER A 173 -17.52 1.07 12.35
N TRP A 174 -17.90 1.86 11.36
CA TRP A 174 -19.03 1.57 10.46
C TRP A 174 -18.70 0.53 9.39
N SER A 175 -17.44 0.46 8.95
CA SER A 175 -17.00 -0.64 8.07
C SER A 175 -16.95 -1.96 8.84
N PHE A 176 -16.49 -1.93 10.10
CA PHE A 176 -16.60 -3.08 11.00
C PHE A 176 -18.05 -3.49 11.26
N TYR A 177 -18.96 -2.53 11.45
CA TYR A 177 -20.39 -2.80 11.60
C TYR A 177 -21.02 -3.41 10.33
N ALA A 178 -20.71 -2.88 9.15
CA ALA A 178 -21.21 -3.39 7.87
C ALA A 178 -20.69 -4.81 7.57
N LEU A 179 -19.41 -5.07 7.77
CA LEU A 179 -18.82 -6.40 7.59
C LEU A 179 -19.30 -7.41 8.65
N ALA A 180 -19.56 -6.97 9.89
CA ALA A 180 -20.19 -7.80 10.91
C ALA A 180 -21.65 -8.13 10.54
N ARG A 181 -22.36 -7.22 9.85
CA ARG A 181 -23.69 -7.46 9.28
C ARG A 181 -23.65 -8.53 8.18
N ASP A 182 -22.60 -8.54 7.38
CA ASP A 182 -22.45 -9.46 6.24
C ASP A 182 -21.82 -10.82 6.65
N ASN A 183 -21.84 -11.17 7.95
CA ASN A 183 -21.28 -12.40 8.55
C ASN A 183 -19.78 -12.66 8.28
N ALA A 184 -19.02 -11.66 7.86
CA ALA A 184 -17.61 -11.81 7.48
C ALA A 184 -16.63 -11.85 8.67
N MET A 185 -17.11 -11.82 9.93
CA MET A 185 -16.25 -11.76 11.13
C MET A 185 -16.61 -12.78 12.22
N PRO A 186 -15.61 -13.46 12.82
CA PRO A 186 -15.79 -14.17 14.08
C PRO A 186 -16.01 -13.12 15.19
N MET A 187 -17.15 -13.18 15.90
CA MET A 187 -17.65 -12.19 16.90
C MET A 187 -18.63 -11.10 16.39
N ARG A 188 -19.54 -11.44 15.48
CA ARG A 188 -20.63 -10.56 14.99
C ARG A 188 -21.45 -9.83 16.08
N GLY A 189 -21.74 -10.51 17.19
CA GLY A 189 -22.67 -9.99 18.21
C GLY A 189 -22.17 -8.72 18.91
N ARG A 190 -20.84 -8.58 19.10
CA ARG A 190 -20.25 -7.40 19.77
C ARG A 190 -20.14 -6.20 18.85
N PHE A 191 -19.94 -6.40 17.55
CA PHE A 191 -19.82 -5.33 16.57
C PHE A 191 -21.18 -4.76 16.13
N MET A 192 -22.28 -5.51 16.28
CA MET A 192 -23.63 -5.04 15.97
C MET A 192 -24.27 -4.15 17.06
N ALA A 193 -23.67 -4.05 18.25
CA ALA A 193 -24.22 -3.27 19.35
C ALA A 193 -24.13 -1.75 19.07
N LEU A 194 -25.28 -1.13 18.79
CA LEU A 194 -25.44 0.31 18.56
C LEU A 194 -25.79 1.07 19.85
N ASN A 195 -25.14 2.22 20.04
CA ASN A 195 -25.47 3.15 21.14
C ASN A 195 -26.63 4.10 20.75
N ARG A 196 -27.18 4.86 21.72
CA ARG A 196 -28.30 5.83 21.57
C ARG A 196 -28.13 6.83 20.42
N ASN A 197 -26.89 7.14 20.02
CA ASN A 197 -26.55 8.00 18.88
C ASN A 197 -26.32 7.24 17.56
N GLN A 198 -26.83 6.00 17.43
CA GLN A 198 -26.75 5.17 16.22
C GLN A 198 -25.31 4.84 15.76
N ALA A 199 -24.33 4.81 16.67
CA ALA A 199 -22.94 4.47 16.35
C ALA A 199 -22.53 3.11 16.97
N PRO A 200 -21.77 2.25 16.25
CA PRO A 200 -21.29 0.97 16.78
C PRO A 200 -20.19 1.20 17.81
N TYR A 201 -20.48 0.93 19.09
CA TYR A 201 -19.60 1.27 20.21
C TYR A 201 -18.28 0.48 20.17
N PHE A 202 -18.38 -0.85 20.01
CA PHE A 202 -17.22 -1.73 20.01
C PHE A 202 -16.27 -1.44 18.83
N GLY A 203 -16.82 -1.15 17.64
CA GLY A 203 -16.02 -0.82 16.46
C GLY A 203 -15.21 0.47 16.60
N VAL A 204 -15.73 1.46 17.34
CA VAL A 204 -15.00 2.71 17.62
C VAL A 204 -13.82 2.40 18.54
N TRP A 205 -14.06 1.73 19.67
CA TRP A 205 -13.00 1.43 20.63
C TRP A 205 -11.92 0.49 20.09
N VAL A 206 -12.27 -0.49 19.26
CA VAL A 206 -11.28 -1.34 18.58
C VAL A 206 -10.38 -0.51 17.65
N SER A 207 -10.96 0.40 16.86
CA SER A 207 -10.15 1.28 15.99
C SER A 207 -9.25 2.24 16.78
N VAL A 208 -9.74 2.75 17.92
CA VAL A 208 -8.95 3.60 18.82
C VAL A 208 -7.81 2.80 19.46
N LEU A 209 -8.07 1.56 19.92
CA LEU A 209 -7.08 0.73 20.59
C LEU A 209 -5.96 0.29 19.62
N ILE A 210 -6.31 -0.12 18.41
CA ILE A 210 -5.35 -0.43 17.34
C ILE A 210 -4.55 0.83 16.97
N GLY A 211 -5.23 1.97 16.82
CA GLY A 211 -4.59 3.26 16.55
C GLY A 211 -3.62 3.66 17.67
N CYS A 212 -4.00 3.47 18.93
CA CYS A 212 -3.15 3.72 20.09
C CYS A 212 -1.96 2.77 20.17
N ILE A 213 -2.10 1.48 19.81
CA ILE A 213 -0.96 0.54 19.77
C ILE A 213 0.05 0.98 18.70
N ILE A 214 -0.42 1.29 17.49
CA ILE A 214 0.42 1.75 16.39
C ILE A 214 1.07 3.10 16.74
N SER A 215 0.30 4.02 17.34
CA SER A 215 0.78 5.34 17.71
C SER A 215 1.73 5.30 18.92
N CYS A 216 1.50 4.44 19.91
CA CYS A 216 2.42 4.24 21.03
C CYS A 216 3.74 3.61 20.55
N ALA A 217 3.67 2.66 19.61
CA ALA A 217 4.86 2.12 18.97
C ALA A 217 5.65 3.19 18.22
N TYR A 218 4.95 4.13 17.55
CA TYR A 218 5.58 5.28 16.90
C TYR A 218 6.17 6.29 17.91
N ILE A 219 5.44 6.63 18.98
CA ILE A 219 5.87 7.58 20.02
C ILE A 219 7.11 7.07 20.76
N GLY A 220 7.22 5.75 20.99
CA GLY A 220 8.36 5.16 21.69
C GLY A 220 9.70 5.42 20.99
N PHE A 221 9.72 5.54 19.66
CA PHE A 221 10.94 5.82 18.92
C PHE A 221 10.70 6.46 17.54
N THR A 222 10.11 7.66 17.51
CA THR A 222 9.87 8.39 16.24
C THR A 222 11.15 8.64 15.46
N VAL A 223 12.26 8.88 16.17
CA VAL A 223 13.55 9.24 15.56
C VAL A 223 14.15 8.07 14.76
N ALA A 224 14.27 6.87 15.31
CA ALA A 224 14.77 5.70 14.53
C ALA A 224 13.70 5.14 13.65
N PHE A 225 12.41 5.24 13.93
CA PHE A 225 11.45 4.79 12.93
C PHE A 225 11.60 5.63 11.65
N ASN A 226 11.69 6.95 11.78
CA ASN A 226 11.96 7.84 10.64
C ASN A 226 13.38 7.67 10.08
N ALA A 227 14.39 7.43 10.91
CA ALA A 227 15.75 7.18 10.43
C ALA A 227 15.88 5.84 9.69
N ILE A 228 15.21 4.77 10.16
CA ILE A 228 15.18 3.46 9.50
C ILE A 228 14.49 3.62 8.15
N LEU A 229 13.29 4.21 8.09
CA LEU A 229 12.58 4.45 6.84
C LEU A 229 13.40 5.29 5.85
N SER A 230 14.03 6.37 6.33
CA SER A 230 14.85 7.23 5.48
C SER A 230 16.12 6.51 5.00
N SER A 231 16.78 5.75 5.88
CA SER A 231 17.98 4.98 5.53
C SER A 231 17.67 3.87 4.54
N ALA A 232 16.53 3.19 4.68
CA ALA A 232 16.07 2.17 3.74
C ALA A 232 15.82 2.77 2.36
N ALA A 233 15.12 3.92 2.30
CA ALA A 233 14.91 4.63 1.04
C ALA A 233 16.24 5.03 0.37
N VAL A 234 17.18 5.61 1.13
CA VAL A 234 18.50 6.00 0.59
C VAL A 234 19.31 4.79 0.10
N ALA A 235 19.31 3.69 0.85
CA ALA A 235 20.00 2.46 0.47
C ALA A 235 19.42 1.88 -0.83
N VAL A 236 18.11 1.92 -0.99
CA VAL A 236 17.44 1.49 -2.23
C VAL A 236 17.79 2.42 -3.39
N MET A 237 17.76 3.74 -3.21
CA MET A 237 18.18 4.69 -4.27
C MET A 237 19.64 4.50 -4.68
N LEU A 238 20.53 4.22 -3.72
CA LEU A 238 21.92 3.87 -4.00
C LEU A 238 22.07 2.55 -4.75
N SER A 239 21.20 1.56 -4.49
CA SER A 239 21.26 0.27 -5.19
C SER A 239 20.91 0.36 -6.68
N TYR A 240 20.20 1.43 -7.08
CA TYR A 240 19.81 1.69 -8.47
C TYR A 240 20.81 2.55 -9.26
N LEU A 241 21.87 3.04 -8.60
CA LEU A 241 22.87 3.95 -9.16
C LEU A 241 24.13 3.19 -9.59
#